data_AF-A0A520C4P2-F1
#
_entry.id   AF-A0A520C4P2-F1
#
_cell.length_a   1.000
_cell.length_b   1.000
_cell.length_c   1.000
_cell.angle_alpha   90.00
_cell.angle_beta   90.00
_cell.angle_gamma   90.00
#
_symmetry.space_group_name_H-M   'P 1'
#
loop_
_entity.id
_entity.type
_entity.pdbx_description
1 polymer ?
#
loop_
_entity_poly.entity_id
_entity_poly.type
_entity_poly.pdbx_seq_one_letter_code
_entity_poly.pdbx_strand_id
1 'polypeptide(L)'
;NTARGEIVNTSAVLANINTGKILGAGLDVLETEKFPALGKQPWFDELKANGKVILTPHVGGWTFDSYRKISEVLAQKLAEMKL
;
A
#
# COMPACT_ATOMS: atom_id res chain seq x y z
N ASN A 1 -7.58 1.15 1.60
CA ASN A 1 -6.60 2.22 1.79
C ASN A 1 -5.63 2.21 0.61
N THR A 2 -5.73 3.22 -0.25
CA THR A 2 -4.84 3.45 -1.40
C THR A 2 -4.07 4.77 -1.27
N ALA A 3 -4.05 5.37 -0.07
CA ALA A 3 -3.47 6.68 0.16
C ALA A 3 -2.05 6.55 0.75
N ARG A 4 -1.93 6.38 2.06
CA ARG A 4 -0.65 6.23 2.78
C ARG A 4 -0.77 5.16 3.84
N GLY A 5 0.29 4.41 4.10
CA GLY A 5 0.26 3.32 5.07
C GLY A 5 -0.03 3.80 6.48
N GLU A 6 0.58 4.92 6.86
CA GLU A 6 0.61 5.49 8.21
C GLU A 6 -0.74 6.01 8.72
N ILE A 7 -1.75 6.13 7.84
CA ILE A 7 -3.09 6.60 8.23
C ILE A 7 -3.97 5.48 8.80
N VAL A 8 -3.52 4.22 8.70
CA VAL A 8 -4.26 3.04 9.17
C VAL A 8 -3.38 2.27 10.16
N ASN A 9 -3.91 2.02 11.36
CA ASN A 9 -3.31 1.05 12.27
C ASN A 9 -3.72 -0.37 11.87
N THR A 10 -2.78 -1.14 11.33
CA THR A 10 -3.03 -2.46 10.73
C THR A 10 -3.54 -3.47 11.76
N SER A 11 -2.94 -3.49 12.96
CA SER A 11 -3.38 -4.35 14.06
C SER A 11 -4.82 -4.06 14.48
N ALA A 12 -5.20 -2.79 14.56
CA ALA A 12 -6.56 -2.39 14.93
C ALA A 12 -7.56 -2.81 13.85
N VAL A 13 -7.21 -2.71 12.57
CA VAL A 13 -8.07 -3.20 11.47
C VAL A 13 -8.29 -4.70 11.60
N LEU A 14 -7.23 -5.49 11.76
CA LEU A 14 -7.33 -6.94 11.91
C LEU A 14 -8.17 -7.35 13.13
N ALA A 15 -7.93 -6.72 14.29
CA ALA A 15 -8.74 -6.95 15.48
C ALA A 15 -10.23 -6.67 15.25
N ASN A 16 -10.56 -5.59 14.53
CA ASN A 16 -11.95 -5.23 14.22
C ASN A 16 -12.57 -6.08 13.10
N ILE A 17 -11.76 -6.71 12.24
CA ILE A 17 -12.23 -7.77 11.33
C ILE A 17 -12.63 -9.01 12.14
N ASN A 18 -11.84 -9.39 13.13
CA ASN A 18 -12.10 -10.55 13.98
C ASN A 18 -13.36 -10.38 14.85
N THR A 19 -13.64 -9.17 15.34
CA THR A 19 -14.88 -8.86 16.09
C THR A 19 -16.09 -8.62 15.18
N GLY A 20 -15.91 -8.61 13.85
CA GLY A 20 -16.98 -8.38 12.88
C GLY A 20 -17.40 -6.90 12.73
N LYS A 21 -16.74 -5.96 13.41
CA LYS A 21 -16.98 -4.52 13.24
C LYS A 21 -16.56 -4.03 11.85
N ILE A 22 -15.51 -4.63 11.28
CA ILE A 22 -15.07 -4.44 9.90
C ILE A 22 -15.37 -5.73 9.12
N LEU A 23 -16.09 -5.62 8.00
CA LEU A 23 -16.45 -6.79 7.18
C LEU A 23 -15.25 -7.36 6.40
N GLY A 24 -14.31 -6.50 6.03
CA GLY A 24 -13.07 -6.81 5.32
C GLY A 24 -12.31 -5.53 5.00
N ALA A 25 -11.10 -5.66 4.48
CA ALA A 25 -10.25 -4.53 4.14
C ALA A 25 -9.54 -4.71 2.79
N GLY A 26 -9.55 -3.67 1.96
CA GLY A 26 -8.64 -3.55 0.81
C GLY A 26 -7.49 -2.63 1.17
N LEU A 27 -6.25 -3.11 1.11
CA LEU A 27 -5.04 -2.36 1.47
C LEU A 27 -4.07 -2.40 0.28
N ASP A 28 -3.66 -1.24 -0.22
CA ASP A 28 -2.59 -1.14 -1.23
C ASP A 28 -1.26 -0.67 -0.60
N VAL A 29 -1.34 -0.12 0.60
CA VAL A 29 -0.24 0.44 1.37
C VAL A 29 -0.33 -0.04 2.82
N LEU A 30 0.82 -0.17 3.49
CA LEU A 30 0.94 -0.64 4.87
C LEU A 30 1.83 0.32 5.67
N GLU A 31 1.67 0.38 6.99
CA GLU A 31 2.52 1.22 7.86
C GLU A 31 4.03 0.91 7.70
N THR A 32 4.35 -0.35 7.39
CA THR A 32 5.70 -0.78 7.03
C THR A 32 5.60 -1.69 5.80
N GLU A 33 6.14 -1.26 4.66
CA GLU A 33 5.99 -2.00 3.38
C GLU A 33 7.25 -2.76 2.96
N LYS A 34 8.43 -2.36 3.44
CA LYS A 34 9.71 -2.88 2.93
C LYS A 34 10.18 -4.10 3.71
N PHE A 35 10.62 -5.12 3.00
CA PHE A 35 11.37 -6.24 3.60
C PHE A 35 12.80 -5.81 3.98
N PRO A 36 13.37 -6.34 5.08
CA PRO A 36 12.81 -7.38 5.95
C PRO A 36 11.88 -6.84 7.06
N ALA A 37 11.76 -5.52 7.22
CA ALA A 37 11.02 -4.90 8.32
C ALA A 37 9.53 -5.28 8.32
N LEU A 38 8.89 -5.36 7.15
CA LEU A 38 7.52 -5.86 6.98
C LEU A 38 7.37 -7.27 7.54
N GLY A 39 8.29 -8.18 7.20
CA GLY A 39 8.27 -9.56 7.68
C GLY A 39 8.46 -9.71 9.20
N LYS A 40 8.91 -8.66 9.88
CA LYS A 40 9.09 -8.63 11.34
C LYS A 40 7.92 -7.97 12.08
N GLN A 41 6.91 -7.47 11.36
CA GLN A 41 5.77 -6.82 12.00
C GLN A 41 4.91 -7.87 12.71
N PRO A 42 4.45 -7.60 13.96
CA PRO A 42 3.70 -8.57 14.74
C PRO A 42 2.35 -8.95 14.12
N TRP A 43 1.79 -8.08 13.27
CA TRP A 43 0.53 -8.30 12.56
C TRP A 43 0.69 -8.97 11.20
N PHE A 44 1.91 -9.17 10.70
CA PHE A 44 2.13 -9.57 9.30
C PHE A 44 1.64 -10.98 8.99
N ASP A 45 1.86 -11.94 9.90
CA ASP A 45 1.42 -13.31 9.70
C ASP A 45 -0.11 -13.44 9.70
N GLU A 46 -0.79 -12.71 10.59
CA GLU A 46 -2.25 -12.62 10.59
C GLU A 46 -2.76 -11.96 9.31
N LEU A 47 -2.19 -10.83 8.91
CA LEU A 47 -2.55 -10.11 7.68
C LEU A 47 -2.49 -11.03 6.45
N LYS A 48 -1.40 -11.79 6.29
CA LYS A 48 -1.21 -12.72 5.18
C LYS A 48 -2.24 -13.86 5.17
N ALA A 49 -2.65 -14.33 6.34
CA ALA A 49 -3.58 -15.44 6.48
C ALA A 49 -5.06 -15.01 6.46
N ASN A 50 -5.34 -13.71 6.57
CA ASN A 50 -6.70 -13.22 6.73
C ASN A 50 -7.47 -13.21 5.40
N GLY A 51 -8.40 -14.16 5.24
CA GLY A 51 -9.25 -14.29 4.04
C GLY A 51 -10.25 -13.15 3.80
N LYS A 52 -10.32 -12.14 4.69
CA LYS A 52 -11.14 -10.93 4.52
C LYS A 52 -10.31 -9.69 4.17
N VAL A 53 -9.01 -9.87 3.92
CA VAL A 53 -8.11 -8.80 3.48
C VAL A 53 -7.68 -9.04 2.04
N ILE A 54 -7.82 -8.02 1.19
CA ILE A 54 -7.21 -7.96 -0.12
C ILE A 54 -6.02 -7.01 -0.01
N LEU A 55 -4.82 -7.54 -0.24
CA LEU A 55 -3.58 -6.78 -0.22
C LEU A 55 -3.02 -6.65 -1.64
N THR A 56 -2.69 -5.44 -2.05
CA THR A 56 -1.95 -5.16 -3.29
C THR A 56 -0.63 -4.43 -2.96
N PRO A 57 0.47 -4.66 -3.71
CA PRO A 57 1.78 -4.16 -3.33
C PRO A 57 2.06 -2.75 -3.88
N HIS A 58 1.32 -1.74 -3.42
CA HIS A 58 1.50 -0.33 -3.79
C HIS A 58 1.37 -0.09 -5.31
N VAL A 59 0.31 -0.64 -5.90
CA VAL A 59 0.04 -0.60 -7.35
C VAL A 59 -1.22 0.17 -7.71
N GLY A 60 -1.85 0.88 -6.76
CA GLY A 60 -3.08 1.63 -6.99
C GLY A 60 -2.98 2.71 -8.09
N GLY A 61 -1.75 3.16 -8.42
CA GLY A 61 -1.48 4.09 -9.50
C GLY A 61 -0.97 3.46 -10.81
N TRP A 62 -0.88 2.13 -10.93
CA TRP A 62 -0.27 1.45 -12.07
C TRP A 62 -1.27 1.26 -13.22
N THR A 63 -1.50 2.33 -13.98
CA THR A 63 -2.26 2.30 -15.23
C THR A 63 -1.37 2.69 -16.41
N PHE A 64 -1.78 2.34 -17.62
CA PHE A 64 -1.09 2.74 -18.84
C PHE A 64 -0.93 4.26 -18.93
N ASP A 65 -2.01 5.01 -18.65
CA ASP A 65 -2.01 6.47 -18.69
C ASP A 65 -1.11 7.09 -17.62
N SER A 66 -1.12 6.53 -16.40
CA SER A 66 -0.26 6.97 -15.30
C SER A 66 1.22 6.76 -15.64
N TYR A 67 1.58 5.58 -16.16
CA TYR A 67 2.95 5.27 -16.57
C TYR A 67 3.45 6.22 -17.66
N ARG A 68 2.62 6.45 -18.69
CA ARG A 68 2.90 7.43 -19.74
C ARG A 68 3.13 8.83 -19.15
N LYS A 69 2.25 9.28 -18.25
CA LYS A 69 2.35 10.62 -17.66
C LYS A 69 3.61 10.79 -16.81
N ILE A 70 4.00 9.75 -16.07
CA ILE A 70 5.25 9.74 -15.30
C ILE A 70 6.45 9.93 -16.24
N SER A 71 6.49 9.20 -17.36
CA SER A 71 7.57 9.34 -18.36
C SER A 71 7.60 10.73 -18.99
N GLU A 72 6.45 11.30 -19.36
CA GLU A 72 6.36 12.66 -19.92
C GLU A 72 6.88 13.71 -18.93
N VAL A 73 6.47 13.64 -17.66
CA VAL A 73 6.92 14.57 -16.61
C VAL A 73 8.42 14.42 -16.34
N LEU A 74 8.94 13.20 -16.32
CA LEU A 74 10.37 12.95 -16.15
C LEU A 74 11.19 13.56 -17.30
N ALA A 75 10.78 13.32 -18.55
CA ALA A 75 11.45 13.87 -19.73
C ALA A 75 11.45 15.40 -19.71
N GLN A 76 10.32 16.03 -19.36
CA GLN A 76 10.22 17.48 -19.21
C GLN A 76 11.19 18.01 -18.16
N LYS A 77 11.23 17.40 -16.97
CA LYS A 77 12.14 17.80 -15.89
C LYS A 77 13.60 17.71 -16.30
N LEU A 78 13.99 16.63 -17.00
CA LEU A 78 15.36 16.47 -17.49
C LEU A 78 15.74 17.55 -18.52
N ALA A 79 14.82 17.96 -19.39
CA ALA A 79 15.07 19.04 -20.35
C ALA A 79 15.20 20.42 -19.68
N GLU A 80 14.51 20.64 -18.56
CA GLU A 80 14.56 21.88 -17.78
C GLU A 80 15.74 21.93 -16.80
N MET A 81 16.40 20.80 -16.52
CA MET A 81 17.57 20.76 -15.66
C MET A 81 18.74 21.49 -16.31
N LYS A 82 19.14 22.62 -15.72
CA LYS A 82 20.43 23.26 -16.00
C LYS A 82 21.50 22.52 -15.21
N LEU A 83 22.39 21.83 -15.92
CA LEU A 83 23.63 21.25 -15.38
C LEU A 83 24.70 22.32 -15.21
#